data_AF-A0A5C3MB30-F1
#
_entry.id   AF-A0A5C3MB30-F1
#
_cell.length_a   1.000
_cell.length_b   1.000
_cell.length_c   1.000
_cell.angle_alpha   90.00
_cell.angle_beta   90.00
_cell.angle_gamma   90.00
#
_symmetry.space_group_name_H-M   'P 1'
#
loop_
_entity.id
_entity.type
_entity.pdbx_description
1 polymer ?
#
loop_
_entity_poly.entity_id
_entity_poly.type
_entity_poly.pdbx_seq_one_letter_code
_entity_poly.pdbx_strand_id
1 'polypeptide(L)'
;MASVLVPVAYIIIVFGGLFVFSYFYRKHTSQQVFEPYFASHPERNAYVTLLQKTDPPASDSLLKSALVRRAMADVLRVLRIREDKPALQNLLQKGSIGDDLWNSLLAAEKELEAEIMEVVTEANSFVEGWGQVIFPTANEMLANEKMRLVFERTAENKADLESRFGVKARSVDDVASSKSRITNGLAPPAISGAESVVSSDGEGSVGPKTGKKNKKRK
;
A
#
# COMPACT_ATOMS: atom_id res chain seq x y z
N MET A 1 67.34 14.98 -27.17
CA MET A 1 66.87 14.46 -25.88
C MET A 1 65.40 14.83 -25.73
N ALA A 2 64.47 13.91 -26.02
CA ALA A 2 63.05 14.20 -25.92
C ALA A 2 62.70 14.45 -24.44
N SER A 3 62.22 15.66 -24.13
CA SER A 3 61.95 16.06 -22.75
C SER A 3 60.76 15.25 -22.21
N VAL A 4 60.98 14.46 -21.16
CA VAL A 4 59.95 13.68 -20.43
C VAL A 4 58.96 14.60 -19.70
N LEU A 5 59.32 15.87 -19.51
CA LEU A 5 58.49 16.86 -18.82
C LEU A 5 57.21 17.18 -19.60
N VAL A 6 57.29 17.31 -20.93
CA VAL A 6 56.14 17.61 -21.79
C VAL A 6 55.02 16.56 -21.70
N PRO A 7 55.28 15.24 -21.85
CA PRO A 7 54.22 14.24 -21.70
C PRO A 7 53.68 14.14 -20.27
N VAL A 8 54.51 14.36 -19.24
CA VAL A 8 54.05 14.38 -17.84
C VAL A 8 53.15 15.59 -17.57
N ALA A 9 53.54 16.78 -18.04
CA ALA A 9 52.72 17.99 -17.93
C ALA A 9 51.38 17.85 -18.65
N TYR A 10 51.37 17.21 -19.83
CA TYR A 10 50.14 16.91 -20.57
C TYR A 10 49.17 16.05 -19.75
N ILE A 11 49.66 14.98 -19.12
CA ILE A 11 48.85 14.12 -18.25
C ILE A 11 48.29 14.92 -17.07
N ILE A 12 49.11 15.72 -16.39
CA ILE A 12 48.67 16.52 -15.25
C ILE A 12 47.58 17.52 -15.65
N ILE A 13 47.72 18.19 -16.80
CA ILE A 13 46.72 19.15 -17.29
C ILE A 13 45.42 18.44 -17.66
N VAL A 14 45.49 17.30 -18.35
CA VAL A 14 44.29 16.54 -18.75
C VAL A 14 43.57 15.98 -17.53
N PHE A 15 44.26 15.30 -16.62
CA PHE A 15 43.64 14.73 -15.42
C PHE A 15 43.22 15.80 -14.41
N GLY A 16 44.00 16.88 -14.27
CA GLY A 16 43.64 18.02 -13.43
C GLY A 16 42.40 18.74 -13.96
N GLY A 17 42.34 19.01 -15.25
CA GLY A 17 41.16 19.59 -15.90
C GLY A 17 39.93 18.68 -15.78
N LEU A 18 40.09 17.38 -16.00
CA LEU A 18 39.01 16.40 -15.84
C LEU A 18 38.53 16.30 -14.38
N PHE A 19 39.45 16.36 -13.41
CA PHE A 19 39.11 16.33 -11.99
C PHE A 19 38.31 17.57 -11.57
N VAL A 20 38.76 18.75 -11.98
CA VAL A 20 38.04 20.01 -11.71
C VAL A 20 36.66 19.99 -12.37
N PHE A 21 36.57 19.59 -13.64
CA PHE A 21 35.30 19.46 -14.34
C PHE A 21 34.36 18.46 -13.67
N SER A 22 34.85 17.26 -13.32
CA SER A 22 34.07 16.22 -12.62
C SER A 22 33.58 16.71 -11.26
N TYR A 23 34.42 17.42 -10.51
CA TYR A 23 34.03 18.00 -9.22
C TYR A 23 32.91 19.03 -9.36
N PHE A 24 33.05 19.99 -10.29
CA PHE A 24 32.04 21.02 -10.53
C PHE A 24 30.74 20.44 -11.11
N TYR A 25 30.84 19.54 -12.09
CA TYR A 25 29.68 18.88 -12.69
C TYR A 25 28.90 18.07 -11.65
N ARG A 26 29.60 17.24 -10.86
CA ARG A 26 28.97 16.44 -9.81
C ARG A 26 28.32 17.32 -8.74
N LYS A 27 28.99 18.42 -8.37
CA LYS A 27 28.42 19.40 -7.42
C LYS A 27 27.14 20.04 -7.97
N HIS A 28 27.14 20.48 -9.22
CA HIS A 28 25.97 21.09 -9.85
C HIS A 28 24.81 20.08 -10.05
N THR A 29 25.10 18.86 -10.48
CA THR A 29 24.10 17.79 -10.60
C THR A 29 23.52 17.40 -9.24
N SER A 30 24.33 17.36 -8.17
CA SER A 30 23.83 17.07 -6.81
C SER A 30 22.97 18.16 -6.20
N GLN A 31 23.01 19.39 -6.76
CA GLN A 31 22.21 20.53 -6.30
C GLN A 31 20.88 20.67 -7.03
N GLN A 32 20.55 19.77 -7.96
CA GLN A 32 19.21 19.74 -8.54
C GLN A 32 18.21 19.31 -7.45
N VAL A 33 17.46 20.29 -6.97
CA VAL A 33 16.38 20.09 -6.01
C VAL A 33 15.19 19.57 -6.79
N PHE A 34 14.92 18.28 -6.66
CA PHE A 34 13.69 17.69 -7.17
C PHE A 34 12.51 18.15 -6.31
N GLU A 35 11.34 18.28 -6.94
CA GLU A 35 10.11 18.48 -6.18
C GLU A 35 9.88 17.28 -5.26
N PRO A 36 9.65 17.50 -3.94
CA PRO A 36 9.36 16.41 -3.01
C PRO A 36 8.14 15.61 -3.48
N TYR A 37 8.29 14.29 -3.57
CA TYR A 37 7.22 13.41 -4.05
C TYR A 37 5.99 13.41 -3.13
N PHE A 38 6.22 13.44 -1.81
CA PHE A 38 5.16 13.59 -0.82
C PHE A 38 5.07 15.02 -0.32
N ALA A 39 3.85 15.44 0.01
CA ALA A 39 3.64 16.68 0.74
C ALA A 39 4.33 16.65 2.13
N SER A 40 4.51 17.84 2.71
CA SER A 40 4.99 18.00 4.09
C SER A 40 4.26 17.05 5.04
N HIS A 41 4.97 16.56 6.06
CA HIS A 41 4.46 15.58 7.02
C HIS A 41 3.87 16.27 8.27
N PRO A 42 2.54 16.51 8.32
CA PRO A 42 1.95 17.27 9.43
C PRO A 42 2.00 16.51 10.76
N GLU A 43 1.88 15.18 10.74
CA GLU A 43 1.89 14.35 11.95
C GLU A 43 3.27 14.36 12.62
N ARG A 44 4.34 14.28 11.82
CA ARG A 44 5.72 14.48 12.30
C ARG A 44 5.89 15.87 12.88
N ASN A 45 5.46 16.91 12.18
CA ASN A 45 5.57 18.29 12.64
C ASN A 45 4.80 18.52 13.95
N ALA A 46 3.61 17.93 14.07
CA ALA A 46 2.81 17.98 15.30
C ALA A 46 3.54 17.29 16.46
N TYR A 47 4.11 16.11 16.24
CA TYR A 47 4.90 15.41 17.25
C TYR A 47 6.14 16.21 17.69
N VAL A 48 6.93 16.73 16.74
CA VAL A 48 8.10 17.56 17.05
C VAL A 48 7.69 18.84 17.80
N THR A 49 6.57 19.46 17.42
CA THR A 49 6.02 20.62 18.13
C THR A 49 5.63 20.27 19.57
N LEU A 50 5.03 19.09 19.77
CA LEU A 50 4.71 18.59 21.12
C LEU A 50 5.97 18.33 21.95
N LEU A 51 7.03 17.83 21.32
CA LEU A 51 8.32 17.60 21.99
C LEU A 51 9.01 18.91 22.41
N GLN A 52 8.85 19.97 21.62
CA GLN A 52 9.40 21.31 21.90
C GLN A 52 8.61 22.10 22.95
N LYS A 53 7.40 21.63 23.32
CA LYS A 53 6.54 22.33 24.27
C LYS A 53 7.03 22.13 25.71
N THR A 54 7.57 23.18 26.31
CA THR A 54 8.13 23.16 27.67
C THR A 54 7.15 23.62 28.76
N ASP A 55 6.12 24.42 28.44
CA ASP A 55 5.17 24.95 29.42
C ASP A 55 3.71 24.94 28.91
N PRO A 56 2.80 24.10 29.47
CA PRO A 56 3.07 22.90 30.26
C PRO A 56 3.67 21.77 29.41
N PRO A 57 4.48 20.87 29.99
CA PRO A 57 5.07 19.74 29.25
C PRO A 57 3.97 18.82 28.71
N ALA A 58 4.18 18.31 27.48
CA ALA A 58 3.27 17.33 26.89
C ALA A 58 3.22 16.05 27.73
N SER A 59 2.03 15.47 27.91
CA SER A 59 1.91 14.21 28.62
C SER A 59 2.53 13.07 27.81
N ASP A 60 3.12 12.10 28.51
CA ASP A 60 3.71 10.91 27.88
C ASP A 60 2.68 10.12 27.05
N SER A 61 1.43 10.04 27.53
CA SER A 61 0.32 9.45 26.77
C SER A 61 0.04 10.18 25.45
N LEU A 62 0.15 11.51 25.43
CA LEU A 62 -0.06 12.32 24.24
C LEU A 62 1.08 12.11 23.25
N LEU A 63 2.34 12.11 23.71
CA LEU A 63 3.51 11.85 22.87
C LEU A 63 3.46 10.47 22.23
N LYS A 64 3.13 9.43 23.01
CA LYS A 64 2.94 8.06 22.48
C LYS A 64 1.83 7.99 21.44
N SER A 65 0.69 8.65 21.69
CA SER A 65 -0.41 8.68 20.72
C SER A 65 -0.04 9.45 19.44
N ALA A 66 0.72 10.53 19.56
CA ALA A 66 1.21 11.31 18.43
C ALA A 66 2.23 10.51 17.61
N LEU A 67 3.12 9.75 18.26
CA LEU A 67 4.06 8.85 17.58
C LEU A 67 3.32 7.74 16.80
N VAL A 68 2.25 7.17 17.35
CA VAL A 68 1.41 6.20 16.62
C VAL A 68 0.75 6.86 15.41
N ARG A 69 0.25 8.10 15.53
CA ARG A 69 -0.31 8.85 14.39
C ARG A 69 0.72 9.14 13.31
N ARG A 70 1.97 9.48 13.69
CA ARG A 70 3.12 9.60 12.77
C ARG A 70 3.36 8.27 12.05
N ALA A 71 3.47 7.17 12.78
CA ALA A 71 3.65 5.83 12.20
C ALA A 71 2.51 5.42 11.24
N MET A 72 1.25 5.76 11.53
CA MET A 72 0.12 5.49 10.62
C MET A 72 0.28 6.22 9.28
N ALA A 73 0.72 7.48 9.29
CA ALA A 73 0.97 8.24 8.07
C ALA A 73 2.16 7.66 7.27
N ASP A 74 3.20 7.18 7.96
CA ASP A 74 4.31 6.48 7.31
C ASP A 74 3.85 5.18 6.64
N VAL A 75 2.98 4.39 7.29
CA VAL A 75 2.40 3.18 6.67
C VAL A 75 1.61 3.53 5.41
N LEU A 76 0.81 4.61 5.42
CA LEU A 76 0.10 5.08 4.22
C LEU A 76 1.08 5.40 3.08
N ARG A 77 2.17 6.10 3.39
CA ARG A 77 3.22 6.43 2.42
C ARG A 77 3.90 5.17 1.88
N VAL A 78 4.23 4.21 2.73
CA VAL A 78 4.82 2.92 2.31
C VAL A 78 3.90 2.20 1.34
N LEU A 79 2.61 2.06 1.68
CA LEU A 79 1.63 1.42 0.81
C LEU A 79 1.55 2.14 -0.54
N ARG A 80 1.56 3.48 -0.51
CA ARG A 80 1.55 4.29 -1.73
C ARG A 80 2.77 4.09 -2.60
N ILE A 81 3.99 4.12 -2.05
CA ILE A 81 5.23 3.84 -2.80
C ILE A 81 5.18 2.43 -3.41
N ARG A 82 4.70 1.44 -2.67
CA ARG A 82 4.63 0.04 -3.15
C ARG A 82 3.70 -0.13 -4.34
N GLU A 83 2.62 0.64 -4.41
CA GLU A 83 1.69 0.67 -5.54
C GLU A 83 2.24 1.50 -6.71
N ASP A 84 2.81 2.67 -6.43
CA ASP A 84 3.22 3.64 -7.44
C ASP A 84 4.54 3.29 -8.12
N LYS A 85 5.50 2.68 -7.40
CA LYS A 85 6.83 2.32 -7.93
C LYS A 85 6.75 1.42 -9.18
N PRO A 86 6.04 0.28 -9.21
CA PRO A 86 5.91 -0.52 -10.42
C PRO A 86 5.11 0.21 -11.52
N ALA A 87 4.12 1.03 -11.17
CA ALA A 87 3.34 1.78 -12.15
C ALA A 87 4.18 2.85 -12.87
N LEU A 88 4.95 3.63 -12.10
CA LEU A 88 5.84 4.66 -12.63
C LEU A 88 7.01 4.08 -13.40
N GLN A 89 7.56 2.94 -12.98
CA GLN A 89 8.60 2.25 -13.76
C GLN A 89 8.11 1.87 -15.16
N ASN A 90 6.87 1.39 -15.28
CA ASN A 90 6.26 1.06 -16.57
C ASN A 90 6.02 2.32 -17.43
N LEU A 91 5.64 3.44 -16.82
CA LEU A 91 5.45 4.72 -17.54
C LEU A 91 6.78 5.32 -18.00
N LEU A 92 7.85 5.17 -17.21
CA LEU A 92 9.19 5.62 -17.54
C LEU A 92 9.74 4.90 -18.77
N GLN A 93 9.58 3.57 -18.83
CA GLN A 93 9.99 2.77 -19.99
C GLN A 93 9.24 3.18 -21.28
N LYS A 94 8.03 3.72 -21.16
CA LYS A 94 7.24 4.25 -22.28
C LYS A 94 7.58 5.71 -22.64
N GLY A 95 8.46 6.36 -21.88
CA GLY A 95 8.81 7.78 -22.05
C GLY A 95 7.67 8.74 -21.75
N SER A 96 6.64 8.31 -21.01
CA SER A 96 5.47 9.14 -20.68
C SER A 96 5.66 10.03 -19.45
N ILE A 97 6.74 9.80 -18.68
CA ILE A 97 7.13 10.59 -17.51
C ILE A 97 8.63 10.90 -17.60
N GLY A 98 9.07 11.97 -16.94
CA GLY A 98 10.50 12.33 -16.85
C GLY A 98 11.25 11.54 -15.78
N ASP A 99 12.58 11.45 -15.94
CA ASP A 99 13.49 10.85 -14.95
C ASP A 99 13.45 11.57 -13.60
N ASP A 100 13.15 12.87 -13.60
CA ASP A 100 13.07 13.70 -12.38
C ASP A 100 12.01 13.17 -11.39
N LEU A 101 10.83 12.76 -11.90
CA LEU A 101 9.76 12.20 -11.08
C LEU A 101 10.13 10.82 -10.53
N TRP A 102 10.82 10.02 -11.33
CA TRP A 102 11.30 8.71 -10.89
C TRP A 102 12.37 8.86 -9.79
N ASN A 103 13.30 9.79 -9.98
CA ASN A 103 14.32 10.11 -9.00
C ASN A 103 13.73 10.70 -7.72
N SER A 104 12.69 11.55 -7.81
CA SER A 104 12.00 12.08 -6.63
C SER A 104 11.28 10.99 -5.83
N LEU A 105 10.67 10.00 -6.50
CA LEU A 105 10.10 8.83 -5.82
C LEU A 105 11.19 8.00 -5.10
N LEU A 106 12.32 7.74 -5.75
CA LEU A 106 13.43 7.01 -5.13
C LEU A 106 14.06 7.78 -3.95
N ALA A 107 14.10 9.10 -4.03
CA ALA A 107 14.53 9.95 -2.92
C ALA A 107 13.54 9.86 -1.75
N ALA A 108 12.24 9.95 -2.04
CA ALA A 108 11.19 9.83 -1.03
C ALA A 108 11.13 8.43 -0.38
N GLU A 109 11.45 7.37 -1.11
CA GLU A 109 11.59 6.02 -0.55
C GLU A 109 12.71 5.97 0.50
N LYS A 110 13.88 6.54 0.20
CA LYS A 110 14.99 6.61 1.15
C LYS A 110 14.70 7.50 2.35
N GLU A 111 14.04 8.64 2.12
CA GLU A 111 13.61 9.54 3.19
C GLU A 111 12.63 8.83 4.13
N LEU A 112 11.67 8.08 3.57
CA LEU A 112 10.71 7.29 4.34
C LEU A 112 11.38 6.13 5.09
N GLU A 113 12.37 5.46 4.50
CA GLU A 113 13.17 4.44 5.21
C GLU A 113 13.90 5.03 6.42
N ALA A 114 14.48 6.22 6.28
CA ALA A 114 15.13 6.91 7.38
C ALA A 114 14.12 7.32 8.47
N GLU A 115 12.96 7.86 8.08
CA GLU A 115 11.86 8.23 8.98
C GLU A 115 11.33 7.01 9.76
N ILE A 116 11.13 5.86 9.09
CA ILE A 116 10.72 4.61 9.74
C ILE A 116 11.73 4.20 10.81
N MET A 117 13.03 4.25 10.50
CA MET A 117 14.08 3.92 11.46
C MET A 117 14.05 4.88 12.65
N GLU A 118 13.89 6.19 12.41
CA GLU A 118 13.74 7.20 13.47
C GLU A 118 12.56 6.86 14.39
N VAL A 119 11.38 6.58 13.83
CA VAL A 119 10.17 6.18 14.58
C VAL A 119 10.39 4.89 15.39
N VAL A 120 11.08 3.88 14.84
CA VAL A 120 11.42 2.65 15.60
C VAL A 120 12.34 2.98 16.77
N THR A 121 13.37 3.80 16.55
CA THR A 121 14.29 4.20 17.63
C THR A 121 13.60 5.02 18.71
N GLU A 122 12.73 5.95 18.34
CA GLU A 122 11.95 6.75 19.27
C GLU A 122 10.97 5.88 20.07
N ALA A 123 10.26 4.96 19.42
CA ALA A 123 9.36 4.04 20.08
C ALA A 123 10.10 3.19 21.14
N ASN A 124 11.28 2.66 20.79
CA ASN A 124 12.11 1.92 21.74
C ASN A 124 12.61 2.79 22.91
N SER A 125 12.74 4.10 22.73
CA SER A 125 13.12 5.02 23.80
C SER A 125 11.98 5.25 24.81
N PHE A 126 10.72 5.18 24.36
CA PHE A 126 9.56 5.23 25.26
C PHE A 126 9.31 3.90 25.98
N VAL A 127 9.38 2.78 25.25
CA VAL A 127 9.14 1.44 25.79
C VAL A 127 10.01 0.44 25.02
N GLU A 128 10.85 -0.31 25.74
CA GLU A 128 11.72 -1.31 25.14
C GLU A 128 10.92 -2.35 24.33
N GLY A 129 11.34 -2.59 23.08
CA GLY A 129 10.67 -3.53 22.16
C GLY A 129 9.43 -2.96 21.46
N TRP A 130 8.99 -1.74 21.79
CA TRP A 130 7.80 -1.15 21.16
C TRP A 130 8.00 -0.86 19.68
N GLY A 131 9.23 -0.57 19.25
CA GLY A 131 9.56 -0.34 17.85
C GLY A 131 9.26 -1.53 16.92
N GLN A 132 9.22 -2.76 17.45
CA GLN A 132 8.87 -3.95 16.65
C GLN A 132 7.36 -4.08 16.40
N VAL A 133 6.54 -3.52 17.30
CA VAL A 133 5.07 -3.68 17.26
C VAL A 133 4.34 -2.42 16.80
N ILE A 134 4.99 -1.25 16.81
CA ILE A 134 4.35 0.04 16.48
C ILE A 134 3.80 0.05 15.05
N PHE A 135 4.56 -0.40 14.06
CA PHE A 135 4.14 -0.42 12.65
C PHE A 135 3.05 -1.45 12.35
N PRO A 136 3.14 -2.71 12.83
CA PRO A 136 2.02 -3.65 12.76
C PRO A 136 0.73 -3.08 13.38
N THR A 137 0.84 -2.46 14.56
CA THR A 137 -0.30 -1.84 15.24
C THR A 137 -0.87 -0.67 14.43
N ALA A 138 0.00 0.19 13.88
CA ALA A 138 -0.40 1.31 13.04
C ALA A 138 -1.12 0.86 11.77
N ASN A 139 -0.68 -0.25 11.14
CA ASN A 139 -1.34 -0.83 9.98
C ASN A 139 -2.77 -1.32 10.30
N GLU A 140 -2.96 -2.00 11.44
CA GLU A 140 -4.29 -2.42 11.89
C GLU A 140 -5.19 -1.23 12.24
N MET A 141 -4.64 -0.19 12.87
CA MET A 141 -5.39 1.05 13.16
C MET A 141 -5.84 1.77 11.88
N LEU A 142 -4.98 1.82 10.86
CA LEU A 142 -5.29 2.39 9.55
C LEU A 142 -6.39 1.59 8.84
N ALA A 143 -6.31 0.26 8.87
CA ALA A 143 -7.35 -0.60 8.33
C ALA A 143 -8.70 -0.39 9.04
N ASN A 144 -8.68 -0.25 10.37
CA ASN A 144 -9.87 0.04 11.17
C ASN A 144 -10.46 1.42 10.82
N GLU A 145 -9.62 2.46 10.75
CA GLU A 145 -10.06 3.82 10.40
C GLU A 145 -10.67 3.86 9.00
N LYS A 146 -10.05 3.18 8.02
CA LYS A 146 -10.61 3.06 6.66
C LYS A 146 -11.97 2.36 6.67
N MET A 147 -12.12 1.26 7.39
CA MET A 147 -13.39 0.53 7.49
C MET A 147 -14.48 1.39 8.15
N ARG A 148 -14.14 2.11 9.22
CA ARG A 148 -15.04 3.01 9.92
C ARG A 148 -15.49 4.17 9.02
N LEU A 149 -14.56 4.80 8.30
CA LEU A 149 -14.86 5.90 7.38
C LEU A 149 -15.81 5.47 6.25
N VAL A 150 -15.65 4.24 5.72
CA VAL A 150 -16.57 3.70 4.71
C VAL A 150 -17.98 3.54 5.29
N PHE A 151 -18.09 3.01 6.52
CA PHE A 151 -19.38 2.85 7.19
C PHE A 151 -20.07 4.19 7.45
N GLU A 152 -19.34 5.18 7.99
CA GLU A 152 -19.86 6.53 8.27
C GLU A 152 -20.31 7.24 6.98
N ARG A 153 -19.52 7.16 5.90
CA ARG A 153 -19.88 7.77 4.59
C ARG A 153 -20.95 7.00 3.83
N THR A 154 -21.37 5.82 4.28
CA THR A 154 -22.36 5.01 3.54
C THR A 154 -23.71 5.72 3.43
N ALA A 155 -24.15 6.45 4.46
CA ALA A 155 -25.41 7.18 4.43
C ALA A 155 -25.36 8.37 3.45
N GLU A 156 -24.29 9.15 3.49
CA GLU A 156 -24.05 10.27 2.58
C GLU A 156 -23.93 9.81 1.13
N ASN A 157 -23.12 8.77 0.87
CA ASN A 157 -22.97 8.19 -0.46
C ASN A 157 -24.30 7.69 -1.03
N LYS A 158 -25.19 7.13 -0.18
CA LYS A 158 -26.53 6.73 -0.61
C LYS A 158 -27.37 7.94 -1.02
N ALA A 159 -27.41 8.98 -0.19
CA ALA A 159 -28.15 10.21 -0.51
C ALA A 159 -27.64 10.87 -1.81
N ASP A 160 -26.32 10.91 -1.99
CA ASP A 160 -25.68 11.41 -3.20
C ASP A 160 -26.07 10.58 -4.44
N LEU A 161 -26.07 9.25 -4.33
CA LEU A 161 -26.50 8.37 -5.42
C LEU A 161 -27.99 8.57 -5.75
N GLU A 162 -28.85 8.71 -4.74
CA GLU A 162 -30.28 8.96 -4.95
C GLU A 162 -30.53 10.30 -5.66
N SER A 163 -29.79 11.34 -5.29
CA SER A 163 -29.89 12.65 -5.96
C SER A 163 -29.40 12.62 -7.41
N ARG A 164 -28.30 11.90 -7.70
CA ARG A 164 -27.67 11.85 -9.03
C ARG A 164 -28.44 10.97 -10.00
N PHE A 165 -28.96 9.84 -9.52
CA PHE A 165 -29.55 8.81 -10.38
C PHE A 165 -31.07 8.70 -10.23
N GLY A 166 -31.69 9.39 -9.27
CA GLY A 166 -33.15 9.38 -9.06
C GLY A 166 -33.71 8.01 -8.65
N VAL A 167 -32.85 7.02 -8.45
CA VAL A 167 -33.23 5.66 -8.02
C VAL A 167 -33.06 5.59 -6.52
N LYS A 168 -34.19 5.59 -5.80
CA LYS A 168 -34.20 5.33 -4.36
C LYS A 168 -33.68 3.92 -4.11
N ALA A 169 -32.67 3.78 -3.26
CA ALA A 169 -32.14 2.46 -2.94
C ALA A 169 -33.26 1.65 -2.26
N ARG A 170 -33.57 0.46 -2.78
CA ARG A 170 -34.52 -0.46 -2.12
C ARG A 170 -34.08 -0.65 -0.67
N SER A 171 -34.99 -0.37 0.25
CA SER A 171 -34.71 -0.57 1.67
C SER A 171 -34.49 -2.06 1.91
N VAL A 172 -33.66 -2.41 2.89
CA VAL A 172 -33.40 -3.83 3.24
C VAL A 172 -34.70 -4.51 3.68
N ASP A 173 -35.67 -3.72 4.17
CA ASP A 173 -37.03 -4.16 4.54
C ASP A 173 -37.87 -4.56 3.31
N ASP A 174 -37.71 -3.90 2.16
CA ASP A 174 -38.41 -4.26 0.91
C ASP A 174 -37.95 -5.62 0.37
N VAL A 175 -36.68 -5.97 0.57
CA VAL A 175 -36.11 -7.25 0.13
C VAL A 175 -36.62 -8.40 1.00
N ALA A 176 -36.84 -8.17 2.30
CA ALA A 176 -37.43 -9.16 3.20
C ALA A 176 -38.91 -9.43 2.90
N SER A 177 -39.70 -8.39 2.55
CA SER A 177 -41.11 -8.53 2.17
C SER A 177 -41.32 -9.27 0.84
N SER A 178 -40.39 -9.11 -0.12
CA SER A 178 -40.47 -9.80 -1.43
C SER A 178 -40.23 -11.32 -1.39
N LYS A 179 -39.66 -11.85 -0.31
CA LYS A 179 -39.40 -13.30 -0.16
C LYS A 179 -40.62 -14.11 0.30
N SER A 180 -41.72 -13.47 0.73
CA SER A 180 -42.89 -14.20 1.24
C SER A 180 -44.00 -14.44 0.19
N ARG A 181 -43.76 -14.18 -1.10
CA ARG A 181 -44.78 -14.37 -2.16
C ARG A 181 -44.26 -15.22 -3.32
N ILE A 182 -43.87 -16.46 -3.02
CA ILE A 182 -43.95 -17.55 -4.01
C ILE A 182 -44.85 -18.63 -3.42
N THR A 183 -46.16 -18.35 -3.41
CA THR A 183 -47.19 -19.39 -3.35
C THR A 183 -47.48 -19.82 -4.78
N ASN A 184 -46.59 -20.61 -5.39
CA ASN A 184 -46.94 -21.33 -6.61
C ASN A 184 -47.74 -22.56 -6.20
N GLY A 185 -49.06 -22.39 -6.16
CA GLY A 185 -50.00 -23.49 -6.03
C GLY A 185 -50.05 -24.30 -7.32
N LEU A 186 -49.73 -25.59 -7.23
CA LEU A 186 -50.35 -26.63 -8.03
C LEU A 186 -50.61 -27.83 -7.10
N ALA A 187 -51.88 -28.15 -6.92
CA ALA A 187 -52.33 -29.35 -6.23
C ALA A 187 -51.89 -30.62 -7.00
N PRO A 188 -51.69 -31.77 -6.33
CA PRO A 188 -51.32 -33.02 -6.99
C PRO A 188 -52.56 -33.69 -7.62
N PRO A 189 -52.48 -34.24 -8.85
CA PRO A 189 -53.50 -35.15 -9.33
C PRO A 189 -53.19 -36.57 -8.82
N ALA A 190 -54.21 -37.23 -8.28
CA ALA A 190 -54.18 -38.62 -7.87
C ALA A 190 -54.83 -39.53 -8.94
N ILE A 191 -54.15 -40.65 -9.24
CA ILE A 191 -54.64 -41.94 -9.79
C ILE A 191 -54.93 -41.92 -11.33
N SER A 192 -54.53 -42.85 -12.22
CA SER A 192 -54.17 -44.28 -12.17
C SER A 192 -53.40 -44.70 -13.44
N GLY A 193 -52.50 -45.70 -13.34
CA GLY A 193 -52.34 -46.74 -14.36
C GLY A 193 -51.09 -46.75 -15.27
N ALA A 194 -50.36 -47.87 -15.16
CA ALA A 194 -49.44 -48.49 -16.12
C ALA A 194 -47.96 -48.02 -16.20
N GLU A 195 -47.13 -48.79 -15.50
CA GLU A 195 -45.85 -49.41 -15.92
C GLU A 195 -44.77 -48.54 -16.59
N SER A 196 -43.59 -48.47 -15.96
CA SER A 196 -42.38 -49.19 -16.44
C SER A 196 -41.10 -48.74 -15.72
N VAL A 197 -40.40 -49.73 -15.13
CA VAL A 197 -38.95 -49.89 -14.86
C VAL A 197 -38.13 -48.77 -14.16
N VAL A 198 -37.64 -49.00 -12.92
CA VAL A 198 -36.29 -49.55 -12.54
C VAL A 198 -35.14 -48.54 -12.84
N SER A 199 -34.19 -48.17 -11.97
CA SER A 199 -33.71 -48.68 -10.67
C SER A 199 -32.90 -47.60 -9.92
N SER A 200 -33.09 -47.54 -8.59
CA SER A 200 -32.10 -47.67 -7.50
C SER A 200 -30.76 -46.90 -7.53
N ASP A 201 -30.66 -46.00 -6.53
CA ASP A 201 -29.61 -45.87 -5.49
C ASP A 201 -28.12 -45.90 -5.91
N GLY A 202 -27.23 -45.06 -5.41
CA GLY A 202 -27.18 -44.37 -4.13
C GLY A 202 -25.71 -44.31 -3.71
N GLU A 203 -25.31 -43.15 -3.18
CA GLU A 203 -24.17 -42.84 -2.28
C GLU A 203 -22.79 -43.51 -2.42
N GLY A 204 -21.73 -42.71 -2.21
CA GLY A 204 -20.49 -43.24 -1.65
C GLY A 204 -19.22 -42.46 -1.98
N SER A 205 -18.95 -41.41 -1.22
CA SER A 205 -17.60 -40.84 -1.07
C SER A 205 -16.67 -41.84 -0.39
N VAL A 206 -15.47 -42.13 -0.94
CA VAL A 206 -14.22 -42.35 -0.19
C VAL A 206 -13.00 -42.04 -1.08
N GLY A 207 -12.03 -41.30 -0.53
CA GLY A 207 -10.78 -40.88 -1.17
C GLY A 207 -9.70 -41.96 -1.41
N PRO A 208 -8.41 -41.55 -1.49
CA PRO A 208 -7.52 -41.93 -2.59
C PRO A 208 -6.64 -43.16 -2.31
N LYS A 209 -6.25 -43.89 -3.36
CA LYS A 209 -5.19 -44.90 -3.30
C LYS A 209 -4.05 -44.62 -4.29
N THR A 210 -2.88 -44.49 -3.70
CA THR A 210 -1.54 -44.56 -4.28
C THR A 210 -1.29 -45.91 -4.99
N GLY A 211 -0.54 -45.94 -6.10
CA GLY A 211 -0.11 -47.21 -6.69
C GLY A 211 0.62 -47.19 -8.04
N LYS A 212 1.90 -46.81 -8.04
CA LYS A 212 3.06 -47.50 -8.66
C LYS A 212 2.91 -48.26 -10.01
N LYS A 213 3.73 -47.80 -11.00
CA LYS A 213 4.56 -48.53 -12.00
C LYS A 213 3.92 -49.44 -13.08
N ASN A 214 4.13 -49.08 -14.36
CA ASN A 214 4.89 -49.83 -15.40
C ASN A 214 4.86 -49.02 -16.72
N LYS A 215 5.98 -48.56 -17.30
CA LYS A 215 6.92 -49.27 -18.21
C LYS A 215 6.27 -50.00 -19.39
N LYS A 216 6.20 -49.36 -20.57
CA LYS A 216 6.67 -49.92 -21.87
C LYS A 216 6.54 -48.93 -23.06
N ARG A 217 7.71 -48.66 -23.66
CA ARG A 217 8.04 -48.69 -25.10
C ARG A 217 7.03 -48.08 -26.09
N LYS A 218 7.46 -47.00 -26.75
CA LYS A 218 7.98 -47.09 -28.12
C LYS A 218 9.04 -46.02 -28.32
#